data_AF-B7LTQ6-F1
#
_entry.id   AF-B7LTQ6-F1
#
_cell.length_a   1.000
_cell.length_b   1.000
_cell.length_c   1.000
_cell.angle_alpha   90.00
_cell.angle_beta   90.00
_cell.angle_gamma   90.00
#
_symmetry.space_group_name_H-M   'P 1'
#
loop_
_entity.id
_entity.type
_entity.pdbx_description
1 polymer ?
#
loop_
_entity_poly.entity_id
_entity_poly.type
_entity_poly.pdbx_seq_one_letter_code
_entity_poly.pdbx_strand_id
1 'polypeptide(L)'
;MQVKLVRFAFYQYAEGTVMSLTDTKAKNARPAEKAVKLTDGFGLYLLVYPNGSKYWQLGYRFTGKQKVFSIGVYPAVSLADARQNAKHDALYQLASTGYILAINEQR
;
A
#
# COMPACT_ATOMS: atom_id res chain seq x y z
N MET A 1 28.02 20.18 1.23
CA MET A 1 26.85 20.32 2.14
C MET A 1 25.83 19.26 1.74
N GLN A 2 25.64 18.23 2.57
CA GLN A 2 24.81 17.06 2.25
C GLN A 2 23.32 17.46 2.22
N VAL A 3 22.70 17.40 1.05
CA VAL A 3 21.26 17.65 0.89
C VAL A 3 20.53 16.43 1.47
N LYS A 4 19.96 16.58 2.66
CA LYS A 4 19.06 15.57 3.24
C LYS A 4 17.78 15.56 2.40
N LEU A 5 17.79 14.70 1.38
CA LEU A 5 16.60 14.18 0.74
C LEU A 5 15.63 13.77 1.88
N VAL A 6 14.45 14.35 1.90
CA VAL A 6 13.40 13.97 2.86
C VAL A 6 13.09 12.51 2.56
N ARG A 7 13.74 11.60 3.31
CA ARG A 7 13.43 10.18 3.28
C ARG A 7 11.99 10.08 3.77
N PHE A 8 11.08 9.93 2.82
CA PHE A 8 9.76 9.38 3.06
C PHE A 8 9.96 8.20 4.00
N ALA A 9 9.50 8.32 5.25
CA ALA A 9 9.61 7.27 6.25
C ALA A 9 8.62 6.15 5.88
N PHE A 10 8.91 5.47 4.77
CA PHE A 10 8.53 4.08 4.58
C PHE A 10 9.21 3.30 5.71
N TYR A 11 8.46 2.41 6.34
CA TYR A 11 8.95 1.53 7.39
C TYR A 11 10.37 1.06 7.08
N GLN A 12 11.29 1.42 7.96
CA GLN A 12 12.66 0.96 7.97
C GLN A 12 12.62 -0.56 8.24
N TYR A 13 12.57 -1.35 7.18
CA TYR A 13 12.99 -2.74 7.26
C TYR A 13 14.47 -2.76 6.88
N ALA A 14 15.31 -3.12 7.86
CA ALA A 14 16.70 -3.45 7.64
C ALA A 14 16.80 -4.50 6.52
N GLU A 15 17.87 -4.41 5.74
CA GLU A 15 18.08 -5.26 4.57
C GLU A 15 17.96 -6.75 4.92
N GLY A 16 16.91 -7.39 4.39
CA GLY A 16 16.58 -8.77 4.69
C GLY A 16 15.19 -9.12 4.17
N THR A 17 15.10 -9.60 2.93
CA THR A 17 13.90 -10.17 2.28
C THR A 17 12.65 -9.28 2.28
N VAL A 18 12.47 -8.54 1.18
CA VAL A 18 11.16 -7.94 0.84
C VAL A 18 10.14 -9.08 0.74
N MET A 19 9.24 -9.19 1.73
CA MET A 19 8.13 -10.17 1.71
C MET A 19 7.07 -9.72 0.71
N SER A 20 7.37 -9.81 -0.58
CA SER A 20 6.39 -9.64 -1.64
C SER A 20 5.46 -10.84 -1.67
N LEU A 21 4.18 -10.60 -1.94
CA LEU A 21 3.25 -11.69 -2.18
C LEU A 21 3.48 -12.27 -3.57
N THR A 22 3.10 -13.53 -3.69
CA THR A 22 2.86 -14.19 -4.96
C THR A 22 1.35 -14.42 -5.11
N ASP A 23 0.87 -14.54 -6.34
CA ASP A 23 -0.54 -14.81 -6.59
C ASP A 23 -0.97 -16.14 -5.94
N THR A 24 -0.11 -17.16 -5.98
CA THR A 24 -0.33 -18.43 -5.27
C THR A 24 -0.53 -18.24 -3.77
N LYS A 25 0.26 -17.37 -3.13
CA LYS A 25 0.11 -17.08 -1.69
C LYS A 25 -1.19 -16.32 -1.41
N ALA A 26 -1.57 -15.37 -2.26
CA ALA A 26 -2.84 -14.65 -2.16
C ALA A 26 -4.05 -15.59 -2.34
N LYS A 27 -3.99 -16.47 -3.35
CA LYS A 27 -4.99 -17.49 -3.63
C LYS A 27 -5.18 -18.45 -2.46
N ASN A 28 -4.09 -18.97 -1.93
CA ASN A 28 -4.09 -19.97 -0.86
C ASN A 28 -4.27 -19.37 0.54
N ALA A 29 -4.32 -18.05 0.67
CA ALA A 29 -4.56 -17.37 1.93
C ALA A 29 -5.89 -17.82 2.56
N ARG A 30 -5.83 -18.27 3.81
CA ARG A 30 -6.99 -18.81 4.53
C ARG A 30 -7.54 -17.78 5.53
N PRO A 31 -8.87 -17.77 5.76
CA PRO A 31 -9.45 -17.05 6.87
C PRO A 31 -8.86 -17.53 8.20
N ALA A 32 -8.85 -16.63 9.19
CA ALA A 32 -8.57 -16.94 10.59
C ALA A 32 -9.67 -16.35 11.47
N GLU A 33 -9.61 -16.55 12.78
CA GLU A 33 -10.58 -15.98 13.74
C GLU A 33 -10.68 -14.45 13.67
N LYS A 34 -9.58 -13.79 13.27
CA LYS A 34 -9.49 -12.34 13.06
C LYS A 34 -8.93 -12.05 11.69
N ALA A 35 -9.18 -10.83 11.19
CA ALA A 35 -8.66 -10.43 9.89
C ALA A 35 -7.13 -10.42 9.88
N VAL A 36 -6.53 -11.05 8.87
CA VAL A 36 -5.07 -11.21 8.73
C VAL A 36 -4.57 -10.34 7.59
N LYS A 37 -3.47 -9.63 7.81
CA LYS A 37 -2.77 -8.87 6.77
C LYS A 37 -1.64 -9.70 6.19
N LEU A 38 -1.67 -9.87 4.88
CA LEU A 38 -0.55 -10.40 4.12
C LEU A 38 0.07 -9.23 3.36
N THR A 39 1.25 -8.80 3.78
CA THR A 39 1.93 -7.63 3.21
C THR A 39 2.58 -7.97 1.87
N ASP A 40 2.45 -7.07 0.90
CA ASP A 40 3.14 -7.13 -0.40
C ASP A 40 4.32 -6.15 -0.50
N GLY A 41 4.35 -5.13 0.37
CA GLY A 41 5.38 -4.09 0.42
C GLY A 41 4.81 -2.71 0.12
N PHE A 42 5.57 -1.66 0.41
CA PHE A 42 5.20 -0.25 0.14
C PHE A 42 3.82 0.16 0.68
N GLY A 43 3.35 -0.49 1.76
CA GLY A 43 2.04 -0.24 2.36
C GLY A 43 0.89 -1.04 1.74
N LEU A 44 1.10 -1.74 0.61
CA LEU A 44 0.12 -2.64 0.00
C LEU A 44 0.06 -3.96 0.79
N TYR A 45 -1.15 -4.42 1.06
CA TYR A 45 -1.41 -5.73 1.67
C TYR A 45 -2.75 -6.30 1.22
N LEU A 46 -2.88 -7.62 1.30
CA LEU A 46 -4.13 -8.35 1.22
C LEU A 46 -4.70 -8.53 2.62
N LEU A 47 -5.88 -7.98 2.88
CA LEU A 47 -6.63 -8.21 4.11
C LEU A 47 -7.59 -9.38 3.91
N VAL A 48 -7.37 -10.46 4.65
CA VAL A 48 -8.22 -11.66 4.62
C VAL A 48 -9.12 -11.65 5.84
N TYR A 49 -10.43 -11.54 5.63
CA TYR A 49 -11.42 -11.54 6.70
C TYR A 49 -11.79 -12.97 7.13
N PRO A 50 -12.34 -13.15 8.36
CA PRO A 50 -12.82 -14.46 8.83
C PRO A 50 -13.88 -15.12 7.94
N ASN A 51 -14.68 -14.32 7.23
CA ASN A 51 -15.66 -14.81 6.25
C ASN A 51 -15.04 -15.26 4.91
N GLY A 52 -13.71 -15.14 4.75
CA GLY A 52 -12.97 -15.51 3.55
C GLY A 52 -12.90 -14.45 2.46
N SER A 53 -13.53 -13.29 2.64
CA SER A 53 -13.36 -12.16 1.73
C SER A 53 -11.94 -11.60 1.81
N LYS A 54 -11.39 -11.20 0.66
CA LYS A 54 -10.00 -10.76 0.51
C LYS A 54 -9.96 -9.40 -0.16
N TYR A 55 -9.35 -8.41 0.49
CA TYR A 55 -9.31 -7.02 0.02
C TYR A 55 -7.89 -6.53 -0.15
N TRP A 56 -7.57 -5.97 -1.32
CA TRP A 56 -6.36 -5.19 -1.51
C TRP A 56 -6.52 -3.82 -0.86
N GLN A 57 -5.62 -3.51 0.06
CA GLN A 57 -5.59 -2.23 0.76
C GLN A 57 -4.19 -1.62 0.76
N LEU A 58 -4.14 -0.30 0.65
CA LEU A 58 -2.94 0.50 0.75
C LEU A 58 -2.98 1.32 2.03
N GLY A 59 -2.12 0.99 2.97
CA GLY A 59 -1.87 1.83 4.15
C GLY A 59 -0.86 2.93 3.82
N TYR A 60 -1.20 4.18 4.09
CA TYR A 60 -0.31 5.31 3.90
C TYR A 60 -0.47 6.31 5.06
N ARG A 61 0.47 7.26 5.16
CA ARG A 61 0.37 8.36 6.12
C ARG A 61 0.29 9.67 5.37
N PHE A 62 -0.64 10.52 5.78
CA PHE A 62 -0.79 11.87 5.29
C PHE A 62 -0.89 12.81 6.49
N THR A 63 -0.07 13.86 6.51
CA THR A 63 0.01 14.84 7.62
C THR A 63 0.11 14.19 9.00
N GLY A 64 0.92 13.12 9.11
CA GLY A 64 1.12 12.36 10.35
C GLY A 64 -0.01 11.38 10.71
N LYS A 65 -1.14 11.43 10.02
CA LYS A 65 -2.28 10.53 10.26
C LYS A 65 -2.22 9.32 9.33
N GLN A 66 -2.46 8.14 9.90
CA GLN A 66 -2.60 6.92 9.12
C GLN A 66 -3.94 6.91 8.39
N LYS A 67 -3.90 6.53 7.12
CA LYS A 67 -5.05 6.34 6.24
C LYS A 67 -4.93 4.99 5.54
N VAL A 68 -6.08 4.48 5.10
CA VAL A 68 -6.17 3.25 4.33
C VAL A 68 -7.02 3.55 3.10
N PHE A 69 -6.52 3.13 1.94
CA PHE A 69 -7.24 3.16 0.69
C PHE A 69 -7.58 1.72 0.28
N SER A 70 -8.83 1.47 -0.08
CA SER A 70 -9.28 0.16 -0.58
C SER A 70 -9.15 0.14 -2.10
N ILE A 71 -8.28 -0.73 -2.61
CA ILE A 71 -8.02 -0.85 -4.05
C ILE A 71 -9.06 -1.74 -4.72
N GLY A 72 -9.47 -2.81 -4.05
CA GLY A 72 -10.46 -3.73 -4.60
C GLY A 72 -10.48 -5.09 -3.92
N VAL A 73 -11.28 -5.99 -4.46
CA VAL A 73 -11.52 -7.34 -3.91
C VAL A 73 -10.79 -8.38 -4.76
N TYR A 74 -10.06 -9.29 -4.13
CA TYR A 74 -9.49 -10.45 -4.81
C TYR A 74 -10.57 -11.56 -4.96
N PRO A 75 -10.68 -12.26 -6.10
CA PRO A 75 -9.78 -12.22 -7.26
C PRO A 75 -10.17 -11.23 -8.37
N ALA A 76 -11.23 -10.44 -8.18
CA ALA A 76 -11.68 -9.48 -9.20
C ALA A 76 -10.58 -8.45 -9.56
N VAL A 77 -9.75 -8.08 -8.58
CA VAL A 77 -8.50 -7.35 -8.78
C VAL A 77 -7.33 -8.30 -8.50
N SER A 78 -6.49 -8.51 -9.51
CA SER A 78 -5.30 -9.36 -9.38
C SER A 78 -4.21 -8.68 -8.53
N LEU A 79 -3.20 -9.44 -8.09
CA LEU A 79 -2.05 -8.84 -7.40
C LEU A 79 -1.30 -7.83 -8.30
N ALA A 80 -1.21 -8.09 -9.60
CA ALA A 80 -0.56 -7.19 -10.54
C ALA A 80 -1.33 -5.86 -10.67
N ASP A 81 -2.65 -5.95 -10.83
CA ASP A 81 -3.52 -4.77 -10.91
C ASP A 81 -3.50 -3.99 -9.60
N ALA A 82 -3.49 -4.69 -8.46
CA ALA A 82 -3.40 -4.05 -7.15
C ALA A 82 -2.09 -3.26 -6.99
N ARG A 83 -0.96 -3.79 -7.47
CA ARG A 83 0.33 -3.08 -7.49
C ARG A 83 0.32 -1.87 -8.42
N GLN A 84 -0.32 -1.99 -9.59
CA GLN A 84 -0.44 -0.88 -10.54
C GLN A 84 -1.32 0.24 -9.97
N ASN A 85 -2.49 -0.10 -9.44
CA ASN A 85 -3.42 0.84 -8.83
C ASN A 85 -2.80 1.50 -7.59
N ALA A 86 -2.11 0.75 -6.74
CA ALA A 86 -1.42 1.33 -5.58
C ALA A 86 -0.42 2.44 -5.96
N LYS A 87 0.32 2.27 -7.07
CA LYS A 87 1.25 3.31 -7.56
C LYS A 87 0.50 4.54 -8.05
N HIS A 88 -0.60 4.34 -8.77
CA HIS A 88 -1.43 5.42 -9.29
C HIS A 88 -2.13 6.17 -8.15
N ASP A 89 -2.89 5.46 -7.32
CA ASP A 89 -3.76 6.04 -6.29
C ASP A 89 -2.98 6.77 -5.20
N ALA A 90 -1.77 6.30 -4.86
CA ALA A 90 -0.88 7.04 -3.97
C ALA A 90 -0.51 8.42 -4.54
N LEU A 91 -0.26 8.50 -5.84
CA LEU A 91 0.04 9.76 -6.53
C LEU A 91 -1.21 10.65 -6.65
N TYR A 92 -2.37 10.09 -7.01
CA TYR A 92 -3.62 10.86 -7.11
C TYR A 92 -4.09 11.40 -5.78
N GLN A 93 -3.95 10.63 -4.69
CA GLN A 93 -4.32 11.13 -3.37
C GLN A 93 -3.40 12.26 -2.91
N LEU A 94 -2.11 12.19 -3.21
CA LEU A 94 -1.17 13.29 -2.94
C LEU A 94 -1.46 14.52 -3.81
N ALA A 95 -1.82 14.31 -5.08
CA ALA A 95 -2.19 15.36 -6.03
C ALA A 95 -3.49 16.07 -5.64
N SER A 96 -4.53 15.30 -5.32
CA SER A 96 -5.87 15.80 -4.98
C SER A 96 -5.90 16.54 -3.63
N THR A 97 -4.92 16.31 -2.76
CA THR A 97 -4.76 17.09 -1.53
C THR A 97 -4.03 18.43 -1.75
N GLY A 98 -3.75 18.81 -3.01
CA GLY A 98 -3.11 20.07 -3.39
C GLY A 98 -1.59 20.12 -3.21
N TYR A 99 -0.97 19.04 -2.71
CA TYR A 99 0.45 19.05 -2.33
C TYR A 99 1.41 18.99 -3.54
N ILE A 100 1.00 18.41 -4.67
CA ILE A 100 1.85 18.34 -5.88
C ILE A 100 1.90 19.68 -6.63
N LEU A 101 0.85 20.51 -6.54
CA LEU A 101 0.87 21.86 -7.11
C LEU A 101 1.77 22.79 -6.30
N ALA A 102 1.69 22.72 -4.97
CA ALA A 102 2.48 23.58 -4.06
C ALA A 102 4.00 23.38 -4.16
N ILE A 103 4.48 22.17 -4.49
CA ILE A 103 5.91 21.89 -4.71
C ILE A 103 6.44 22.39 -6.07
N ASN A 104 5.55 22.60 -7.05
CA ASN A 104 5.92 23.08 -8.38
C ASN A 104 5.80 24.61 -8.53
N GLU A 105 5.07 25.28 -7.65
CA GLU A 105 4.90 26.75 -7.64
C GLU A 105 5.99 27.51 -6.85
N GLN A 106 6.86 26.83 -6.13
CA GLN A 106 7.97 27.42 -5.36
C GLN A 106 9.26 27.58 -6.20
N ARG A 107 9.14 27.83 -7.52
CA ARG A 107 10.28 28.14 -8.39
C ARG A 107 10.42 29.63 -8.63
#